data_AF-A0A2K8JX53-F1
#
_entry.id   AF-A0A2K8JX53-F1
#
_cell.length_a   1.000
_cell.length_b   1.000
_cell.length_c   1.000
_cell.angle_alpha   90.00
_cell.angle_beta   90.00
_cell.angle_gamma   90.00
#
_symmetry.space_group_name_H-M   'P 1'
#
loop_
_entity.id
_entity.type
_entity.pdbx_description
1 polymer ?
#
loop_
_entity_poly.entity_id
_entity_poly.type
_entity_poly.pdbx_seq_one_letter_code
_entity_poly.pdbx_strand_id
1 'polypeptide(L)'
;MWAIRNIVCLLLVLFVLHLSSSTKMAKFSWSPLDLKEPFKLNLKNYAVLILNRPISLPSKLMESLWNGASVRSTVDGGTTTWFDYVKKHDLKLNNKYPDIISGDFDSISPELLKTCEENGVYVEKTPDQDYTDFEKAIWVIKRHYAKQLDSLIAVIDNADRLDHTFSNLNTLYRVRQSIFPETNTTAFILSSVSLTWMLEPGQHSVSIPNYLSKQQVWCGILPFKPVKNHITTTGLKWNLENNSVEFGGLISSSNTYDGSNEVTINTDAEILWSMGLVTDK
;
A
#
# COMPACT_ATOMS: atom_id res chain seq x y z
N MET A 1 -25.01 2.29 54.65
CA MET A 1 -23.76 1.59 54.26
C MET A 1 -23.97 0.37 53.35
N TRP A 2 -25.12 -0.31 53.36
CA TRP A 2 -25.35 -1.51 52.54
C TRP A 2 -25.62 -1.22 51.05
N ALA A 3 -26.32 -0.12 50.74
CA ALA A 3 -26.66 0.26 49.36
C ALA A 3 -25.44 0.68 48.50
N ILE A 4 -24.40 1.26 49.10
CA ILE A 4 -23.21 1.76 48.38
C ILE A 4 -22.30 0.60 47.96
N ARG A 5 -22.20 -0.48 48.75
CA ARG A 5 -21.41 -1.67 48.38
C ARG A 5 -22.02 -2.41 47.17
N ASN A 6 -23.35 -2.46 47.06
CA ASN A 6 -24.01 -3.12 45.93
C ASN A 6 -23.86 -2.35 44.61
N ILE A 7 -23.83 -1.02 44.64
CA ILE A 7 -23.61 -0.20 43.44
C ILE A 7 -22.15 -0.34 42.94
N VAL A 8 -21.18 -0.36 43.86
CA VAL A 8 -19.77 -0.56 43.50
C VAL A 8 -19.54 -1.98 42.97
N CYS A 9 -20.19 -3.01 43.53
CA CYS A 9 -20.13 -4.37 43.00
C CYS A 9 -20.79 -4.49 41.62
N LEU A 10 -21.92 -3.82 41.39
CA LEU A 10 -22.59 -3.83 40.09
C LEU A 10 -21.78 -3.09 39.02
N LEU A 11 -21.14 -1.97 39.37
CA LEU A 11 -20.24 -1.23 38.49
C LEU A 11 -18.97 -2.02 38.18
N LEU A 12 -18.37 -2.72 39.15
CA LEU A 12 -17.24 -3.63 38.92
C LEU A 12 -17.64 -4.82 38.04
N VAL A 13 -18.82 -5.39 38.24
CA VAL A 13 -19.33 -6.50 37.41
C VAL A 13 -19.65 -6.01 36.00
N LEU A 14 -20.23 -4.81 35.82
CA LEU A 14 -20.43 -4.21 34.50
C LEU A 14 -19.11 -3.83 33.81
N PHE A 15 -18.10 -3.38 34.55
CA PHE A 15 -16.76 -3.08 34.02
C PHE A 15 -16.03 -4.38 33.62
N VAL A 16 -16.14 -5.44 34.43
CA VAL A 16 -15.58 -6.76 34.12
C VAL A 16 -16.33 -7.44 32.97
N LEU A 17 -17.66 -7.28 32.87
CA LEU A 17 -18.45 -7.79 31.75
C LEU A 17 -18.20 -7.00 30.45
N HIS A 18 -17.83 -5.72 30.52
CA HIS A 18 -17.33 -4.96 29.36
C HIS A 18 -15.93 -5.41 28.94
N LEU A 19 -15.08 -5.83 29.89
CA LEU A 19 -13.76 -6.40 29.64
C LEU A 19 -13.81 -7.88 29.20
N SER A 20 -14.94 -8.58 29.39
CA SER A 20 -15.12 -9.99 29.00
C SER A 20 -15.95 -10.18 27.72
N SER A 21 -16.13 -9.13 26.93
CA SER A 21 -16.46 -9.28 25.51
C SER A 21 -15.17 -9.71 24.82
N SER A 22 -15.00 -11.00 24.55
CA SER A 22 -13.98 -11.47 23.60
C SER A 22 -14.37 -10.94 22.21
N THR A 23 -14.08 -9.67 21.94
CA THR A 23 -14.13 -9.11 20.59
C THR A 23 -13.22 -9.99 19.76
N LYS A 24 -13.81 -10.80 18.87
CA LYS A 24 -13.05 -11.60 17.93
C LYS A 24 -12.09 -10.64 17.22
N MET A 25 -10.79 -10.87 17.37
CA MET A 25 -9.79 -10.08 16.65
C MET A 25 -10.11 -10.13 15.16
N ALA A 26 -10.05 -8.97 14.50
CA ALA A 26 -10.23 -8.87 13.07
C ALA A 26 -9.23 -9.78 12.36
N LYS A 27 -9.66 -10.44 11.27
CA LYS A 27 -8.83 -11.35 10.49
C LYS A 27 -8.70 -10.85 9.07
N PHE A 28 -7.48 -10.83 8.56
CA PHE A 28 -7.15 -10.35 7.23
C PHE A 28 -6.30 -11.37 6.49
N SER A 29 -6.48 -11.47 5.17
CA SER A 29 -5.70 -12.34 4.31
C SER A 29 -5.19 -11.55 3.11
N TRP A 30 -3.90 -11.73 2.81
CA TRP A 30 -3.18 -10.98 1.80
C TRP A 30 -2.48 -11.94 0.84
N SER A 31 -2.73 -11.78 -0.45
CA SER A 31 -1.97 -12.47 -1.51
C SER A 31 -1.74 -11.52 -2.68
N PRO A 32 -1.02 -10.40 -2.47
CA PRO A 32 -0.89 -9.34 -3.48
C PRO A 32 0.05 -9.69 -4.63
N LEU A 33 0.79 -10.79 -4.52
CA LEU A 33 1.66 -11.33 -5.58
C LEU A 33 1.07 -12.63 -6.14
N ASP A 34 1.31 -12.90 -7.42
CA ASP A 34 1.06 -14.21 -8.00
C ASP A 34 2.03 -15.24 -7.40
N LEU A 35 1.50 -16.39 -6.98
CA LEU A 35 2.27 -17.43 -6.29
C LEU A 35 3.20 -18.22 -7.22
N LYS A 36 2.99 -18.15 -8.54
CA LYS A 36 3.69 -18.93 -9.56
C LYS A 36 4.48 -18.07 -10.53
N GLU A 37 3.94 -16.90 -10.91
CA GLU A 37 4.54 -16.01 -11.90
C GLU A 37 5.25 -14.83 -11.22
N PRO A 38 6.60 -14.79 -11.23
CA PRO A 38 7.33 -13.59 -10.83
C PRO A 38 6.89 -12.40 -11.69
N PHE A 39 6.91 -11.19 -11.11
CA PHE A 39 6.52 -9.94 -11.78
C PHE A 39 5.02 -9.78 -12.10
N LYS A 40 4.15 -10.56 -11.46
CA LYS A 40 2.69 -10.40 -11.57
C LYS A 40 2.07 -10.16 -10.21
N LEU A 41 1.17 -9.17 -10.16
CA LEU A 41 0.41 -8.85 -8.95
C LEU A 41 -0.99 -9.44 -9.02
N ASN A 42 -1.56 -9.72 -7.85
CA ASN A 42 -2.92 -10.21 -7.68
C ASN A 42 -3.71 -9.23 -6.80
N LEU A 43 -4.21 -8.16 -7.43
CA LEU A 43 -4.85 -7.02 -6.75
C LEU A 43 -6.34 -6.87 -7.05
N LYS A 44 -6.95 -7.86 -7.73
CA LYS A 44 -8.34 -7.85 -8.21
C LYS A 44 -8.66 -6.62 -9.08
N ASN A 45 -9.71 -5.85 -8.82
CA ASN A 45 -9.97 -4.61 -9.53
C ASN A 45 -9.13 -3.51 -8.91
N TYR A 46 -8.15 -2.98 -9.64
CA TYR A 46 -7.22 -2.01 -9.07
C TYR A 46 -6.95 -0.81 -9.99
N ALA A 47 -6.62 0.30 -9.34
CA ALA A 47 -6.10 1.49 -9.98
C ALA A 47 -4.57 1.51 -9.85
N VAL A 48 -3.86 1.73 -10.95
CA VAL A 48 -2.43 2.06 -10.94
C VAL A 48 -2.24 3.57 -11.02
N LEU A 49 -1.39 4.11 -10.16
CA LEU A 49 -1.07 5.54 -10.08
C LEU A 49 0.44 5.73 -10.30
N ILE A 50 0.80 6.47 -11.35
CA ILE A 50 2.18 6.87 -11.64
C ILE A 50 2.37 8.32 -11.21
N LEU A 51 3.26 8.54 -10.24
CA LEU A 51 3.61 9.88 -9.76
C LEU A 51 4.64 10.55 -10.69
N ASN A 52 4.89 11.85 -10.47
CA ASN A 52 5.93 12.61 -11.16
C ASN A 52 7.34 12.25 -10.64
N ARG A 53 7.76 11.00 -10.87
CA ARG A 53 9.03 10.40 -10.47
C ARG A 53 9.51 9.39 -11.51
N PRO A 54 10.84 9.14 -11.61
CA PRO A 54 11.37 8.09 -12.47
C PRO A 54 10.71 6.73 -12.20
N ILE A 55 10.44 5.98 -13.27
CA ILE A 55 9.93 4.61 -13.16
C ILE A 55 11.12 3.65 -13.22
N SER A 56 11.46 3.08 -12.06
CA SER A 56 12.59 2.16 -11.90
C SER A 56 12.15 0.68 -11.80
N LEU A 57 10.86 0.38 -12.03
CA LEU A 57 10.34 -0.98 -12.00
C LEU A 57 10.88 -1.82 -13.18
N PRO A 58 10.98 -3.16 -13.05
CA PRO A 58 11.21 -4.05 -14.18
C PRO A 58 10.10 -3.91 -15.24
N SER A 59 10.48 -3.91 -16.53
CA SER A 59 9.54 -3.66 -17.64
C SER A 59 8.41 -4.70 -17.70
N LYS A 60 8.71 -5.97 -17.43
CA LYS A 60 7.69 -7.04 -17.37
C LYS A 60 6.66 -6.80 -16.26
N LEU A 61 7.10 -6.34 -15.09
CA LEU A 61 6.21 -6.01 -13.98
C LEU A 61 5.33 -4.81 -14.35
N MET A 62 5.93 -3.75 -14.91
CA MET A 62 5.20 -2.56 -15.30
C MET A 62 4.18 -2.84 -16.42
N GLU A 63 4.54 -3.66 -17.42
CA GLU A 63 3.64 -4.10 -18.48
C GLU A 63 2.45 -4.89 -17.92
N SER A 64 2.71 -5.87 -17.05
CA SER A 64 1.66 -6.67 -16.39
C SER A 64 0.74 -5.79 -15.54
N LEU A 65 1.33 -4.88 -14.76
CA LEU A 65 0.63 -3.93 -13.90
C LEU A 65 -0.27 -3.00 -14.70
N TRP A 66 0.24 -2.41 -15.78
CA TRP A 66 -0.52 -1.46 -16.58
C TRP A 66 -1.64 -2.13 -17.37
N ASN A 67 -1.37 -3.29 -17.98
CA ASN A 67 -2.37 -4.02 -18.75
C ASN A 67 -3.48 -4.61 -17.87
N GLY A 68 -3.14 -5.04 -16.65
CA GLY A 68 -4.11 -5.60 -15.69
C GLY A 68 -4.94 -4.56 -14.94
N ALA A 69 -4.56 -3.29 -14.96
CA ALA A 69 -5.26 -2.24 -14.21
C ALA A 69 -6.66 -1.98 -14.77
N SER A 70 -7.62 -1.79 -13.86
CA SER A 70 -8.98 -1.31 -14.17
C SER A 70 -9.00 0.19 -14.43
N VAL A 71 -8.10 0.93 -13.76
CA VAL A 71 -7.94 2.38 -13.91
C VAL A 71 -6.45 2.72 -13.94
N ARG A 72 -6.04 3.56 -14.89
CA ARG A 72 -4.68 4.05 -15.05
C ARG A 72 -4.68 5.55 -14.80
N SER A 73 -3.91 6.01 -13.83
CA SER A 73 -3.78 7.42 -13.51
C SER A 73 -2.33 7.83 -13.56
N THR A 74 -2.04 8.96 -14.20
CA THR A 74 -0.74 9.63 -14.11
C THR A 74 -0.89 11.00 -13.47
N VAL A 75 0.20 11.48 -12.87
CA VAL A 75 0.25 12.77 -12.17
C VAL A 75 1.20 13.70 -12.88
N ASP A 76 0.68 14.78 -13.45
CA ASP A 76 1.44 15.85 -14.10
C ASP A 76 2.59 15.32 -14.98
N GLY A 77 3.85 15.70 -14.72
CA GLY A 77 5.05 15.23 -15.43
C GLY A 77 5.32 13.72 -15.34
N GLY A 78 4.65 13.02 -14.42
CA GLY A 78 4.58 11.56 -14.39
C GLY A 78 3.98 10.97 -15.67
N THR A 79 3.14 11.74 -16.37
CA THR A 79 2.63 11.39 -17.70
C THR A 79 3.75 11.33 -18.73
N THR A 80 4.61 12.36 -18.78
CA THR A 80 5.79 12.36 -19.65
C THR A 80 6.70 11.18 -19.31
N THR A 81 6.99 10.99 -18.02
CA THR A 81 7.84 9.88 -17.54
C THR A 81 7.29 8.52 -17.96
N TRP A 82 5.97 8.34 -17.91
CA TRP A 82 5.31 7.13 -18.38
C TRP A 82 5.55 6.89 -19.88
N PHE A 83 5.28 7.87 -20.74
CA PHE A 83 5.49 7.71 -22.18
C PHE A 83 6.95 7.46 -22.55
N ASP A 84 7.89 8.14 -21.87
CA ASP A 84 9.32 7.92 -22.06
C ASP A 84 9.71 6.49 -21.66
N TYR A 85 9.17 5.98 -20.54
CA TYR A 85 9.40 4.61 -20.09
C TYR A 85 8.84 3.59 -21.09
N VAL A 86 7.60 3.79 -21.57
CA VAL A 86 6.98 2.94 -22.60
C VAL A 86 7.83 2.85 -23.85
N LYS A 87 8.33 3.99 -24.33
CA LYS A 87 9.17 4.06 -25.53
C LYS A 87 10.54 3.43 -25.32
N LYS A 88 11.18 3.70 -24.17
CA LYS A 88 12.51 3.18 -23.83
C LYS A 88 12.54 1.66 -23.72
N HIS A 89 11.47 1.06 -23.19
CA HIS A 89 11.40 -0.37 -22.91
C HIS A 89 10.57 -1.17 -23.93
N ASP A 90 10.01 -0.52 -24.95
CA ASP A 90 9.17 -1.13 -26.00
C ASP A 90 8.02 -1.97 -25.40
N LEU A 91 7.30 -1.39 -24.44
CA LEU A 91 6.25 -2.12 -23.70
C LEU A 91 5.08 -2.50 -24.62
N LYS A 92 4.58 -3.73 -24.46
CA LYS A 92 3.42 -4.26 -25.18
C LYS A 92 2.14 -3.95 -24.41
N LEU A 93 1.58 -2.79 -24.68
CA LEU A 93 0.40 -2.29 -23.97
C LEU A 93 -0.87 -2.43 -24.80
N ASN A 94 -1.96 -2.83 -24.16
CA ASN A 94 -3.29 -2.83 -24.78
C ASN A 94 -3.79 -1.41 -25.06
N ASN A 95 -3.49 -0.49 -24.13
CA ASN A 95 -3.67 0.94 -24.29
C ASN A 95 -2.54 1.65 -23.54
N LYS A 96 -1.81 2.54 -24.20
CA LYS A 96 -0.72 3.31 -23.59
C LYS A 96 -1.19 4.56 -22.86
N TYR A 97 -2.37 5.09 -23.20
CA TYR A 97 -2.89 6.30 -22.57
C TYR A 97 -3.45 5.97 -21.19
N PRO A 98 -3.23 6.84 -20.19
CA PRO A 98 -3.93 6.72 -18.92
C PRO A 98 -5.42 6.99 -19.11
N ASP A 99 -6.23 6.56 -18.14
CA ASP A 99 -7.64 6.95 -18.06
C ASP A 99 -7.78 8.36 -17.46
N ILE A 100 -6.84 8.74 -16.58
CA ILE A 100 -6.82 10.04 -15.89
C ILE A 100 -5.42 10.66 -15.88
N ILE A 101 -5.34 11.96 -16.15
CA ILE A 101 -4.19 12.81 -15.81
C ILE A 101 -4.65 13.86 -14.78
N SER A 102 -3.95 13.97 -13.66
CA SER A 102 -4.23 14.98 -12.64
C SER A 102 -2.97 15.75 -12.25
N GLY A 103 -3.11 16.98 -11.78
CA GLY A 103 -1.96 17.82 -11.40
C GLY A 103 -2.26 19.31 -11.49
N ASP A 104 -1.33 20.17 -11.09
CA ASP A 104 -1.38 21.61 -11.37
C ASP A 104 -0.84 21.96 -12.77
N PHE A 105 -0.17 20.99 -13.42
CA PHE A 105 0.31 21.00 -14.81
C PHE A 105 1.45 21.98 -15.05
N ASP A 106 2.39 22.06 -14.09
CA ASP A 106 3.61 22.84 -14.23
C ASP A 106 4.76 22.04 -14.86
N SER A 107 4.64 20.71 -14.88
CA SER A 107 5.70 19.79 -15.31
C SER A 107 5.39 19.08 -16.64
N ILE A 108 4.13 18.82 -16.97
CA ILE A 108 3.71 18.25 -18.25
C ILE A 108 3.70 19.30 -19.36
N SER A 109 4.12 18.94 -20.58
CA SER A 109 4.04 19.88 -21.70
C SER A 109 2.59 20.08 -22.17
N PRO A 110 2.20 21.31 -22.57
CA PRO A 110 0.87 21.58 -23.10
C PRO A 110 0.50 20.72 -24.32
N GLU A 111 1.48 20.41 -25.18
CA GLU A 111 1.27 19.59 -26.37
C GLU A 111 0.95 18.14 -26.01
N LEU A 112 1.65 17.56 -25.02
CA LEU A 112 1.38 16.20 -24.56
C LEU A 112 0.03 16.11 -23.86
N LEU A 113 -0.29 17.09 -23.02
CA LEU A 113 -1.58 17.16 -22.33
C LEU A 113 -2.73 17.20 -23.35
N LYS A 114 -2.64 18.09 -24.33
CA LYS A 114 -3.62 18.20 -25.43
C LYS A 114 -3.73 16.90 -26.23
N THR A 115 -2.60 16.27 -26.54
CA THR A 115 -2.60 14.97 -27.24
C THR A 115 -3.34 13.91 -26.42
N CYS A 116 -3.17 13.88 -25.11
CA CYS A 116 -3.89 12.93 -24.25
C CYS A 116 -5.39 13.24 -24.23
N GLU A 117 -5.79 14.51 -24.10
CA GLU A 117 -7.21 14.92 -24.17
C GLU A 117 -7.87 14.49 -25.48
N GLU A 118 -7.19 14.71 -26.62
CA GLU A 118 -7.66 14.30 -27.95
C GLU A 118 -7.79 12.77 -28.09
N ASN A 119 -7.05 12.00 -27.28
CA ASN A 119 -7.15 10.53 -27.21
C ASN A 119 -8.12 10.04 -26.11
N GLY A 120 -8.94 10.92 -25.55
CA GLY A 120 -10.03 10.57 -24.63
C GLY A 120 -9.60 10.43 -23.17
N VAL A 121 -8.42 10.91 -22.80
CA VAL A 121 -7.96 10.93 -21.40
C VAL A 121 -8.71 11.99 -20.62
N TYR A 122 -9.19 11.65 -19.42
CA TYR A 122 -9.78 12.63 -18.50
C TYR A 122 -8.69 13.46 -17.83
N VAL A 123 -8.71 14.78 -18.02
CA VAL A 123 -7.75 15.70 -17.42
C VAL A 123 -8.42 16.48 -16.29
N GLU A 124 -7.82 16.45 -15.10
CA GLU A 124 -8.30 17.23 -13.96
C GLU A 124 -7.21 18.06 -13.30
N LYS A 125 -7.42 19.38 -13.27
CA LYS A 125 -6.51 20.30 -12.59
C LYS A 125 -6.71 20.25 -11.08
N THR A 126 -5.62 20.09 -10.33
CA THR A 126 -5.62 20.01 -8.86
C THR A 126 -4.70 21.07 -8.25
N PRO A 127 -5.13 22.35 -8.21
CA PRO A 127 -4.28 23.49 -7.82
C PRO A 127 -4.00 23.60 -6.32
N ASP A 128 -4.67 22.79 -5.50
CA ASP A 128 -4.51 22.74 -4.05
C ASP A 128 -3.04 22.46 -3.65
N GLN A 129 -2.54 23.25 -2.69
CA GLN A 129 -1.16 23.19 -2.19
C GLN A 129 -1.06 22.65 -0.75
N ASP A 130 -2.20 22.38 -0.11
CA ASP A 130 -2.27 21.82 1.25
C ASP A 130 -2.07 20.29 1.23
N TYR A 131 -2.27 19.66 0.07
CA TYR A 131 -2.15 18.22 -0.12
C TYR A 131 -1.16 17.84 -1.23
N THR A 132 -0.51 16.70 -1.06
CA THR A 132 0.45 16.18 -2.04
C THR A 132 -0.26 15.73 -3.32
N ASP A 133 0.45 15.71 -4.44
CA ASP A 133 -0.14 15.23 -5.70
C ASP A 133 -0.54 13.76 -5.65
N PHE A 134 0.14 12.95 -4.82
CA PHE A 134 -0.26 11.58 -4.56
C PHE A 134 -1.67 11.55 -3.96
N GLU A 135 -1.93 12.33 -2.92
CA GLU A 135 -3.23 12.37 -2.29
C GLU A 135 -4.33 12.96 -3.19
N LYS A 136 -4.03 14.08 -3.87
CA LYS A 136 -4.95 14.73 -4.81
C LYS A 136 -5.36 13.75 -5.92
N ALA A 137 -4.41 13.01 -6.49
CA ALA A 137 -4.70 12.01 -7.51
C ALA A 137 -5.59 10.87 -7.00
N ILE A 138 -5.39 10.43 -5.74
CA ILE A 138 -6.28 9.43 -5.14
C ILE A 138 -7.71 9.96 -5.01
N TRP A 139 -7.91 11.24 -4.66
CA TRP A 139 -9.26 11.84 -4.61
C TRP A 139 -9.93 11.91 -5.98
N VAL A 140 -9.17 12.20 -7.02
CA VAL A 140 -9.66 12.15 -8.40
C VAL A 140 -10.13 10.73 -8.71
N ILE A 141 -9.27 9.71 -8.49
CA ILE A 141 -9.63 8.31 -8.70
C ILE A 141 -10.88 7.92 -7.90
N LYS A 142 -10.95 8.29 -6.62
CA LYS A 142 -12.08 7.98 -5.75
C LYS A 142 -13.40 8.53 -6.32
N ARG A 143 -13.44 9.79 -6.74
CA ARG A 143 -14.67 10.43 -7.23
C ARG A 143 -15.27 9.70 -8.43
N HIS A 144 -14.44 9.12 -9.28
CA HIS A 144 -14.89 8.44 -10.49
C HIS A 144 -15.06 6.93 -10.31
N TYR A 145 -14.26 6.28 -9.45
CA TYR A 145 -14.10 4.82 -9.46
C TYR A 145 -14.23 4.14 -8.09
N ALA A 146 -14.54 4.84 -7.00
CA ALA A 146 -14.44 4.28 -5.65
C ALA A 146 -15.18 2.95 -5.43
N LYS A 147 -16.39 2.79 -5.99
CA LYS A 147 -17.21 1.58 -5.82
C LYS A 147 -16.72 0.37 -6.63
N GLN A 148 -15.69 0.55 -7.45
CA GLN A 148 -15.20 -0.45 -8.40
C GLN A 148 -13.80 -0.96 -8.04
N LEU A 149 -13.15 -0.41 -7.01
CA LEU A 149 -11.75 -0.68 -6.70
C LEU A 149 -11.59 -1.48 -5.40
N ASP A 150 -11.02 -2.68 -5.54
CA ASP A 150 -10.52 -3.49 -4.45
C ASP A 150 -9.17 -2.95 -3.93
N SER A 151 -8.34 -2.44 -4.85
CA SER A 151 -6.98 -1.98 -4.51
C SER A 151 -6.57 -0.71 -5.25
N LEU A 152 -5.61 0.01 -4.67
CA LEU A 152 -4.88 1.10 -5.31
C LEU A 152 -3.39 0.81 -5.19
N ILE A 153 -2.64 1.00 -6.27
CA ILE A 153 -1.19 0.83 -6.26
C ILE A 153 -0.49 2.07 -6.81
N ALA A 154 0.32 2.70 -5.96
CA ALA A 154 1.14 3.83 -6.32
C ALA A 154 2.54 3.35 -6.69
N VAL A 155 2.96 3.63 -7.92
CA VAL A 155 4.33 3.39 -8.40
C VAL A 155 5.18 4.58 -7.97
N ILE A 156 6.15 4.31 -7.11
CA ILE A 156 7.05 5.32 -6.57
C ILE A 156 8.52 4.87 -6.68
N ASP A 157 9.42 5.83 -6.79
CA ASP A 157 10.85 5.60 -6.57
C ASP A 157 11.24 6.17 -5.20
N ASN A 158 11.70 5.30 -4.30
CA ASN A 158 11.90 5.62 -2.88
C ASN A 158 13.28 6.25 -2.57
N ALA A 159 14.11 6.51 -3.58
CA ALA A 159 15.56 6.61 -3.39
C ALA A 159 16.14 8.04 -3.28
N ASP A 160 15.36 9.12 -3.36
CA ASP A 160 15.93 10.50 -3.30
C ASP A 160 15.60 11.26 -1.99
N ARG A 161 14.34 11.52 -1.71
CA ARG A 161 13.88 12.50 -0.72
C ARG A 161 13.15 11.82 0.43
N LEU A 162 13.77 11.86 1.60
CA LEU A 162 13.22 11.26 2.82
C LEU A 162 11.85 11.84 3.18
N ASP A 163 11.68 13.15 3.04
CA ASP A 163 10.42 13.83 3.30
C ASP A 163 9.30 13.34 2.37
N HIS A 164 9.62 13.04 1.11
CA HIS A 164 8.66 12.41 0.18
C HIS A 164 8.32 10.99 0.58
N THR A 165 9.30 10.20 1.00
CA THR A 165 9.05 8.83 1.50
C THR A 165 8.09 8.87 2.69
N PHE A 166 8.33 9.72 3.68
CA PHE A 166 7.43 9.88 4.83
C PHE A 166 6.05 10.41 4.43
N SER A 167 5.98 11.33 3.46
CA SER A 167 4.73 11.85 2.92
C SER A 167 3.91 10.77 2.21
N ASN A 168 4.56 9.89 1.45
CA ASN A 168 3.92 8.75 0.80
C ASN A 168 3.37 7.75 1.83
N LEU A 169 4.14 7.45 2.88
CA LEU A 169 3.67 6.60 3.99
C LEU A 169 2.49 7.23 4.75
N ASN A 170 2.51 8.56 4.96
CA ASN A 170 1.38 9.28 5.53
C ASN A 170 0.13 9.18 4.64
N THR A 171 0.30 9.35 3.33
CA THR A 171 -0.80 9.21 2.34
C THR A 171 -1.38 7.80 2.37
N LEU A 172 -0.53 6.77 2.41
CA LEU A 172 -0.92 5.37 2.53
C LEU A 172 -1.80 5.12 3.76
N TYR A 173 -1.46 5.71 4.91
CA TYR A 173 -2.29 5.64 6.12
C TYR A 173 -3.65 6.34 5.94
N ARG A 174 -3.63 7.54 5.35
CA ARG A 174 -4.85 8.34 5.10
C ARG A 174 -5.82 7.68 4.15
N VAL A 175 -5.34 6.90 3.18
CA VAL A 175 -6.19 6.15 2.23
C VAL A 175 -7.24 5.35 2.99
N ARG A 176 -6.82 4.52 3.94
CA ARG A 176 -7.75 3.67 4.68
C ARG A 176 -8.62 4.45 5.66
N GLN A 177 -8.03 5.42 6.36
CA GLN A 177 -8.69 6.12 7.47
C GLN A 177 -9.69 7.19 7.04
N SER A 178 -9.42 7.90 5.94
CA SER A 178 -10.15 9.12 5.59
C SER A 178 -10.56 9.19 4.12
N ILE A 179 -9.78 8.61 3.21
CA ILE A 179 -10.09 8.70 1.79
C ILE A 179 -11.07 7.61 1.37
N PHE A 180 -10.89 6.36 1.78
CA PHE A 180 -11.78 5.23 1.49
C PHE A 180 -12.36 4.60 2.77
N PRO A 181 -13.05 5.37 3.64
CA PRO A 181 -13.61 4.82 4.88
C PRO A 181 -14.81 3.89 4.62
N GLU A 182 -15.52 4.11 3.52
CA GLU A 182 -16.76 3.41 3.13
C GLU A 182 -16.49 2.11 2.36
N THR A 183 -15.26 1.90 1.90
CA THR A 183 -14.87 0.73 1.08
C THR A 183 -13.74 -0.03 1.75
N ASN A 184 -13.56 -1.29 1.38
CA ASN A 184 -12.40 -2.09 1.80
C ASN A 184 -11.21 -1.95 0.84
N THR A 185 -11.09 -0.79 0.19
CA THR A 185 -10.03 -0.54 -0.79
C THR A 185 -8.68 -0.49 -0.08
N THR A 186 -7.75 -1.35 -0.49
CA THR A 186 -6.40 -1.40 0.08
C THR A 186 -5.43 -0.63 -0.80
N ALA A 187 -4.63 0.26 -0.22
CA ALA A 187 -3.55 0.92 -0.93
C ALA A 187 -2.21 0.19 -0.74
N PHE A 188 -1.42 0.18 -1.80
CA PHE A 188 -0.08 -0.36 -1.86
C PHE A 188 0.87 0.67 -2.42
N ILE A 189 2.07 0.70 -1.87
CA ILE A 189 3.23 1.39 -2.43
C ILE A 189 4.10 0.36 -3.11
N LEU A 190 4.36 0.55 -4.40
CA LEU A 190 5.22 -0.29 -5.21
C LEU A 190 6.45 0.51 -5.64
N SER A 191 7.63 0.00 -5.27
CA SER A 191 8.91 0.51 -5.72
C SER A 191 9.71 -0.56 -6.48
N SER A 192 10.84 -0.17 -7.06
CA SER A 192 11.75 -1.08 -7.78
C SER A 192 12.21 -2.28 -6.94
N VAL A 193 12.18 -2.16 -5.62
CA VAL A 193 12.72 -3.18 -4.70
C VAL A 193 11.69 -3.74 -3.72
N SER A 194 10.52 -3.12 -3.56
CA SER A 194 9.56 -3.52 -2.53
C SER A 194 8.10 -3.24 -2.84
N LEU A 195 7.24 -4.06 -2.25
CA LEU A 195 5.82 -3.82 -2.08
C LEU A 195 5.53 -3.54 -0.60
N THR A 196 4.84 -2.45 -0.30
CA THR A 196 4.59 -1.97 1.07
C THR A 196 3.12 -1.60 1.25
N TRP A 197 2.51 -1.99 2.37
CA TRP A 197 1.15 -1.60 2.74
C TRP A 197 0.96 -1.56 4.27
N MET A 198 -0.18 -0.99 4.70
CA MET A 198 -0.55 -0.90 6.10
C MET A 198 -1.30 -2.13 6.60
N LEU A 199 -0.95 -2.60 7.79
CA LEU A 199 -1.71 -3.57 8.57
C LEU A 199 -2.42 -2.84 9.73
N GLU A 200 -3.73 -3.04 9.85
CA GLU A 200 -4.54 -2.57 10.98
C GLU A 200 -4.38 -3.50 12.20
N PRO A 201 -4.84 -3.13 13.40
CA PRO A 201 -4.87 -4.08 14.53
C PRO A 201 -5.68 -5.33 14.20
N GLY A 202 -5.09 -6.51 14.42
CA GLY A 202 -5.72 -7.80 14.15
C GLY A 202 -4.74 -8.90 13.77
N GLN A 203 -5.31 -10.00 13.28
CA GLN A 203 -4.59 -11.18 12.80
C GLN A 203 -4.52 -11.16 11.27
N HIS A 204 -3.31 -11.18 10.73
CA HIS A 204 -3.04 -11.18 9.30
C HIS A 204 -2.39 -12.49 8.88
N SER A 205 -2.75 -12.96 7.69
CA SER A 205 -2.05 -14.02 6.96
C SER A 205 -1.59 -13.44 5.62
N VAL A 206 -0.30 -13.51 5.35
CA VAL A 206 0.33 -13.06 4.10
C VAL A 206 0.82 -14.29 3.35
N SER A 207 0.25 -14.58 2.19
CA SER A 207 0.71 -15.64 1.30
C SER A 207 2.05 -15.25 0.67
N ILE A 208 3.07 -16.08 0.89
CA ILE A 208 4.43 -15.85 0.40
C ILE A 208 4.70 -16.76 -0.80
N PRO A 209 4.94 -16.19 -2.00
CA PRO A 209 5.34 -16.98 -3.15
C PRO A 209 6.62 -17.76 -2.91
N ASN A 210 6.63 -19.02 -3.36
CA ASN A 210 7.75 -19.94 -3.13
C ASN A 210 9.08 -19.43 -3.71
N TYR A 211 9.04 -18.63 -4.78
CA TYR A 211 10.23 -18.02 -5.38
C TYR A 211 10.89 -16.97 -4.47
N LEU A 212 10.12 -16.25 -3.65
CA LEU A 212 10.67 -15.29 -2.68
C LEU A 212 11.33 -16.03 -1.51
N SER A 213 10.66 -17.07 -1.00
CA SER A 213 11.19 -17.88 0.11
C SER A 213 12.49 -18.59 -0.27
N LYS A 214 12.55 -19.21 -1.46
CA LYS A 214 13.75 -19.90 -1.95
C LYS A 214 14.94 -18.97 -2.16
N GLN A 215 14.69 -17.74 -2.62
CA GLN A 215 15.73 -16.73 -2.80
C GLN A 215 16.07 -15.98 -1.50
N GLN A 216 15.38 -16.28 -0.39
CA GLN A 216 15.53 -15.58 0.89
C GLN A 216 15.42 -14.07 0.72
N VAL A 217 14.43 -13.63 -0.09
CA VAL A 217 14.15 -12.21 -0.29
C VAL A 217 13.79 -11.59 1.06
N TRP A 218 14.21 -10.35 1.28
CA TRP A 218 14.01 -9.67 2.54
C TRP A 218 12.54 -9.27 2.74
N CYS A 219 12.15 -9.09 3.99
CA CYS A 219 10.91 -8.44 4.41
C CYS A 219 11.14 -7.65 5.70
N GLY A 220 10.17 -6.85 6.10
CA GLY A 220 10.24 -6.14 7.35
C GLY A 220 8.89 -5.66 7.88
N ILE A 221 8.90 -5.45 9.19
CA ILE A 221 7.78 -4.90 9.95
C ILE A 221 8.28 -3.61 10.60
N LEU A 222 7.61 -2.49 10.28
CA LEU A 222 8.00 -1.17 10.75
C LEU A 222 6.86 -0.55 11.56
N PRO A 223 7.19 0.22 12.62
CA PRO A 223 6.18 0.98 13.34
C PRO A 223 5.67 2.11 12.46
N PHE A 224 4.38 2.43 12.57
CA PHE A 224 3.83 3.62 11.93
C PHE A 224 3.60 4.74 12.95
N LYS A 225 2.89 4.45 14.05
CA LYS A 225 2.65 5.39 15.14
C LYS A 225 3.64 5.19 16.28
N PRO A 226 3.97 6.23 17.06
CA PRO A 226 4.80 6.13 18.26
C PRO A 226 3.98 5.60 19.45
N VAL A 227 3.36 4.43 19.27
CA VAL A 227 2.58 3.75 20.31
C VAL A 227 3.22 2.41 20.63
N LYS A 228 3.21 2.06 21.92
CA LYS A 228 3.64 0.73 22.34
C LYS A 228 2.73 -0.31 21.70
N ASN A 229 3.32 -1.32 21.09
CA ASN A 229 2.62 -2.38 20.40
C ASN A 229 3.20 -3.74 20.79
N HIS A 230 2.46 -4.78 20.44
CA HIS A 230 2.81 -6.17 20.72
C HIS A 230 2.55 -7.00 19.48
N ILE A 231 3.63 -7.52 18.90
CA ILE A 231 3.61 -8.25 17.65
C ILE A 231 4.07 -9.67 17.88
N THR A 232 3.28 -10.61 17.35
CA THR A 232 3.63 -12.03 17.29
C THR A 232 3.58 -12.48 15.84
N THR A 233 4.58 -13.23 15.38
CA THR A 233 4.63 -13.72 14.00
C THR A 233 4.95 -15.21 13.89
N THR A 234 4.58 -15.80 12.77
CA THR A 234 5.08 -17.12 12.31
C THR A 234 5.46 -17.03 10.83
N GLY A 235 6.27 -17.96 10.32
CA GLY A 235 6.67 -17.99 8.91
C GLY A 235 7.89 -17.11 8.57
N LEU A 236 8.37 -16.31 9.53
CA LEU A 236 9.60 -15.52 9.40
C LEU A 236 10.80 -16.30 9.94
N LYS A 237 11.98 -16.06 9.36
CA LYS A 237 13.25 -16.59 9.84
C LYS A 237 13.55 -16.10 11.25
N TRP A 238 13.19 -14.85 11.56
CA TRP A 238 13.24 -14.28 12.90
C TRP A 238 11.82 -13.89 13.32
N ASN A 239 11.09 -14.83 13.92
CA ASN A 239 9.75 -14.55 14.43
C ASN A 239 9.78 -13.63 15.66
N LEU A 240 8.71 -12.86 15.83
CA LEU A 240 8.47 -12.04 17.01
C LEU A 240 7.57 -12.82 17.97
N GLU A 241 7.87 -12.73 19.26
CA GLU A 241 7.13 -13.35 20.37
C GLU A 241 6.70 -12.26 21.34
N ASN A 242 5.60 -11.57 21.03
CA ASN A 242 5.06 -10.48 21.83
C ASN A 242 6.06 -9.31 22.00
N ASN A 243 6.83 -9.02 20.95
CA ASN A 243 7.79 -7.93 20.92
C ASN A 243 7.12 -6.60 20.55
N SER A 244 7.66 -5.48 21.06
CA SER A 244 7.32 -4.14 20.59
C SER A 244 8.24 -3.74 19.45
N VAL A 245 7.68 -3.28 18.34
CA VAL A 245 8.42 -2.69 17.21
C VAL A 245 8.25 -1.17 17.29
N GLU A 246 9.34 -0.42 17.45
CA GLU A 246 9.31 1.04 17.69
C GLU A 246 10.60 1.74 17.24
N PHE A 247 10.48 3.02 16.87
CA PHE A 247 11.67 3.84 16.58
C PHE A 247 12.50 4.06 17.86
N GLY A 248 13.81 3.85 17.76
CA GLY A 248 14.72 3.86 18.91
C GLY A 248 14.80 2.52 19.65
N GLY A 249 13.94 1.56 19.31
CA GLY A 249 13.94 0.18 19.80
C GLY A 249 14.11 -0.83 18.67
N LEU A 250 13.36 -1.93 18.74
CA LEU A 250 13.37 -2.96 17.71
C LEU A 250 12.65 -2.48 16.45
N ILE A 251 13.31 -2.61 15.31
CA ILE A 251 12.67 -2.60 13.99
C ILE A 251 12.98 -3.94 13.35
N SER A 252 11.98 -4.69 12.91
CA SER A 252 12.21 -5.97 12.21
C SER A 252 12.60 -5.66 10.76
N SER A 253 13.81 -5.15 10.56
CA SER A 253 14.40 -4.92 9.24
C SER A 253 15.26 -6.10 8.81
N SER A 254 15.43 -6.29 7.50
CA SER A 254 16.24 -7.38 6.91
C SER A 254 15.84 -8.79 7.38
N ASN A 255 14.56 -8.98 7.73
CA ASN A 255 14.02 -10.29 8.02
C ASN A 255 13.83 -11.08 6.70
N THR A 256 13.54 -12.37 6.77
CA THR A 256 13.20 -13.19 5.60
C THR A 256 12.30 -14.35 6.02
N TYR A 257 12.03 -15.29 5.12
CA TYR A 257 11.05 -16.35 5.30
C TYR A 257 11.70 -17.65 5.77
N ASP A 258 10.99 -18.42 6.60
CA ASP A 258 11.48 -19.70 7.16
C ASP A 258 11.30 -20.91 6.23
N GLY A 259 10.71 -20.72 5.05
CA GLY A 259 10.36 -21.79 4.12
C GLY A 259 8.85 -22.06 4.03
N SER A 260 8.06 -21.52 4.96
CA SER A 260 6.60 -21.57 4.92
C SER A 260 6.04 -20.75 3.75
N ASN A 261 4.87 -21.16 3.25
CA ASN A 261 4.13 -20.45 2.21
C ASN A 261 3.26 -19.30 2.75
N GLU A 262 3.29 -19.08 4.06
CA GLU A 262 2.47 -18.10 4.76
C GLU A 262 3.27 -17.48 5.91
N VAL A 263 3.14 -16.17 6.07
CA VAL A 263 3.55 -15.43 7.26
C VAL A 263 2.29 -15.01 8.01
N THR A 264 2.20 -15.33 9.29
CA THR A 264 1.14 -14.79 10.15
C THR A 264 1.67 -13.65 11.00
N ILE A 265 0.87 -12.61 11.19
CA ILE A 265 1.22 -11.43 11.99
C ILE A 265 0.00 -11.09 12.85
N ASN A 266 0.16 -11.10 14.16
CA ASN A 266 -0.82 -10.57 15.09
C ASN A 266 -0.29 -9.26 15.67
N THR A 267 -1.06 -8.18 15.57
CA THR A 267 -0.67 -6.84 16.03
C THR A 267 -1.84 -6.13 16.72
N ASP A 268 -1.56 -5.36 17.76
CA ASP A 268 -2.52 -4.50 18.47
C ASP A 268 -2.49 -3.04 18.02
N ALA A 269 -1.59 -2.70 17.08
CA ALA A 269 -1.43 -1.35 16.53
C ALA A 269 -1.28 -1.36 15.01
N GLU A 270 -1.44 -0.20 14.38
CA GLU A 270 -1.11 -0.01 12.97
C GLU A 270 0.40 -0.13 12.71
N ILE A 271 0.77 -1.06 11.81
CA ILE A 271 2.17 -1.32 11.43
C ILE A 271 2.32 -1.39 9.90
N LEU A 272 3.49 -1.01 9.40
CA LEU A 272 3.84 -1.18 8.00
C LEU A 272 4.42 -2.57 7.79
N TRP A 273 3.88 -3.29 6.81
CA TRP A 273 4.53 -4.46 6.24
C TRP A 273 5.19 -4.09 4.91
N SER A 274 6.47 -4.42 4.78
CA SER A 274 7.23 -4.25 3.54
C SER A 274 7.89 -5.56 3.16
N MET A 275 7.80 -5.93 1.88
CA MET A 275 8.44 -7.13 1.37
C MET A 275 9.20 -6.83 0.09
N GLY A 276 10.37 -7.44 -0.03
CA GLY A 276 11.18 -7.34 -1.24
C GLY A 276 10.51 -8.06 -2.42
N LEU A 277 10.86 -7.61 -3.63
CA LEU A 277 10.44 -8.24 -4.88
C LEU A 277 11.61 -8.99 -5.51
N VAL A 278 11.31 -9.91 -6.43
CA VAL A 278 12.34 -10.47 -7.31
C VAL A 278 12.82 -9.34 -8.22
N THR A 279 14.13 -9.13 -8.27
CA THR A 279 14.78 -8.23 -9.22
C THR A 279 15.41 -9.05 -10.33
N ASP A 280 15.31 -8.61 -11.59
CA ASP A 280 16.18 -9.13 -12.64
C ASP A 280 17.63 -8.79 -12.26
N LYS A 281 18.41 -9.81 -11.88
CA LYS A 281 19.87 -9.68 -11.72
C LYS A 281 20.56 -9.88 -13.06
#